data_AF-A0A6J7JP17-F1
#
_entry.id   AF-A0A6J7JP17-F1
#
_cell.length_a   1.000
_cell.length_b   1.000
_cell.length_c   1.000
_cell.angle_alpha   90.00
_cell.angle_beta   90.00
_cell.angle_gamma   90.00
#
_symmetry.space_group_name_H-M   'P 1'
#
loop_
_entity.id
_entity.type
_entity.pdbx_description
1 polymer ?
#
loop_
_entity_poly.entity_id
_entity_poly.type
_entity_poly.pdbx_seq_one_letter_code
_entity_poly.pdbx_strand_id
1 'polypeptide(L)'
;MQTTLLPHFAALVATGAPEEIAAAIRKAITYIAAFALLVVVGLLALGGVVMPLLFDGQEPPVLGLAVVAVGMGAHLTAGTLNQAALARGHAWPAAVSWLIAGAAFVVWMLVGPIDDALTNAEVGYTLCAFGLCGLLSRVYARPIVGGAPAVGADD
;
A
#
# COMPACT_ATOMS: atom_id res chain seq x y z
N MET A 1 2.97 -18.91 -1.26
CA MET A 1 4.03 -18.04 -0.68
C MET A 1 3.51 -17.15 0.46
N GLN A 2 2.54 -17.62 1.27
CA GLN A 2 1.88 -16.81 2.32
C GLN A 2 1.94 -17.48 3.71
N THR A 3 2.55 -18.66 3.81
CA THR A 3 2.61 -19.50 5.01
C THR A 3 3.95 -19.39 5.78
N THR A 4 4.99 -18.80 5.18
CA THR A 4 6.33 -18.75 5.78
C THR A 4 6.65 -17.46 6.53
N LEU A 5 5.84 -16.39 6.41
CA LEU A 5 6.13 -15.11 7.06
C LEU A 5 5.61 -15.02 8.50
N LEU A 6 4.50 -15.66 8.83
CA LEU A 6 3.92 -15.58 10.17
C LEU A 6 4.84 -16.10 11.30
N PRO A 7 5.54 -17.26 11.13
CA PRO A 7 6.43 -17.77 12.17
C PRO A 7 7.65 -16.87 12.40
N HIS A 8 8.19 -16.26 11.34
CA HIS A 8 9.35 -15.38 11.42
C HIS A 8 9.02 -14.04 12.09
N PHE A 9 7.84 -13.46 11.79
CA PHE A 9 7.36 -12.26 12.48
C PHE A 9 7.00 -12.54 13.94
N ALA A 10 6.42 -13.70 14.26
CA ALA A 10 6.15 -14.09 15.64
C ALA A 10 7.45 -14.27 16.46
N ALA A 11 8.51 -14.79 15.84
CA ALA A 11 9.82 -14.93 16.48
C ALA A 11 10.53 -13.59 16.72
N LEU A 12 10.43 -12.63 15.79
CA LEU A 12 11.02 -11.27 15.94
C LEU A 12 10.24 -10.38 16.93
N VAL A 13 8.94 -10.60 17.08
CA VAL A 13 8.14 -9.94 18.12
C VAL A 13 8.53 -10.46 19.51
N ALA A 14 8.94 -11.73 19.62
CA ALA A 14 9.41 -12.33 20.87
C ALA A 14 10.81 -11.86 21.30
N THR A 15 11.65 -11.37 20.37
CA THR A 15 13.01 -10.87 20.69
C THR A 15 13.06 -9.39 21.08
N GLY A 16 11.98 -8.63 20.90
CA GLY A 16 11.88 -7.26 21.43
C GLY A 16 12.77 -6.22 20.74
N ALA A 17 13.02 -6.36 19.44
CA ALA A 17 13.81 -5.39 18.65
C ALA A 17 12.91 -4.50 17.74
N PRO A 18 12.23 -3.47 18.28
CA PRO A 18 11.37 -2.57 17.50
C PRO A 18 12.09 -1.86 16.34
N GLU A 19 13.41 -1.66 16.45
CA GLU A 19 14.25 -1.09 15.40
C GLU A 19 14.42 -2.01 14.19
N GLU A 20 14.53 -3.33 14.42
CA GLU A 20 14.66 -4.33 13.35
C GLU A 20 13.37 -4.45 12.55
N ILE A 21 12.23 -4.45 13.23
CA ILE A 21 10.90 -4.46 12.60
C ILE A 21 10.72 -3.20 11.74
N ALA A 22 11.09 -2.03 12.27
CA ALA A 22 11.01 -0.78 11.52
C ALA A 22 11.95 -0.79 10.31
N ALA A 23 13.14 -1.37 10.42
CA ALA A 23 14.07 -1.52 9.29
C ALA A 23 13.53 -2.47 8.21
N ALA A 24 12.95 -3.60 8.60
CA ALA A 24 12.33 -4.55 7.67
C ALA A 24 11.17 -3.92 6.90
N ILE A 25 10.31 -3.16 7.58
CA ILE A 25 9.19 -2.43 6.95
C ILE A 25 9.72 -1.38 5.96
N ARG A 26 10.69 -0.55 6.37
CA ARG A 26 11.31 0.44 5.46
C ARG A 26 11.89 -0.24 4.22
N LYS A 27 12.58 -1.36 4.40
CA LYS A 27 13.17 -2.14 3.30
C LYS A 27 12.11 -2.69 2.34
N ALA A 28 11.02 -3.23 2.87
CA ALA A 28 9.89 -3.70 2.07
C ALA A 28 9.26 -2.55 1.26
N ILE A 29 9.02 -1.39 1.89
CA ILE A 29 8.47 -0.20 1.22
C ILE A 29 9.42 0.28 0.12
N THR A 30 10.73 0.32 0.35
CA THR A 30 11.73 0.69 -0.67
C THR A 30 11.68 -0.27 -1.86
N TYR A 31 11.56 -1.58 -1.62
CA TYR A 31 11.44 -2.57 -2.70
C TYR A 31 10.14 -2.42 -3.49
N ILE A 32 9.03 -2.16 -2.82
CA ILE A 32 7.75 -1.87 -3.47
C ILE A 32 7.85 -0.60 -4.32
N ALA A 33 8.44 0.47 -3.79
CA ALA A 33 8.61 1.73 -4.51
C ALA A 33 9.52 1.57 -5.73
N ALA A 34 10.64 0.87 -5.60
CA ALA A 34 11.55 0.58 -6.71
C ALA A 34 10.89 -0.28 -7.79
N PHE A 35 10.13 -1.30 -7.38
CA PHE A 35 9.37 -2.14 -8.30
C PHE A 35 8.28 -1.34 -9.04
N ALA A 36 7.48 -0.56 -8.32
CA ALA A 36 6.45 0.29 -8.92
C ALA A 36 7.05 1.30 -9.90
N LEU A 37 8.18 1.93 -9.54
CA LEU A 37 8.90 2.83 -10.43
C LEU A 37 9.37 2.12 -11.70
N LEU A 38 9.93 0.91 -11.57
CA LEU A 38 10.37 0.10 -12.71
C LEU A 38 9.21 -0.24 -13.64
N VAL A 39 8.03 -0.58 -13.08
CA VAL A 39 6.81 -0.84 -13.87
C VAL A 39 6.36 0.43 -14.60
N VAL A 40 6.30 1.58 -13.92
CA VAL A 40 5.93 2.86 -14.53
C VAL A 40 6.88 3.23 -15.67
N VAL A 41 8.19 3.16 -15.43
CA VAL A 41 9.21 3.44 -16.46
C VAL A 41 9.09 2.44 -17.62
N GLY A 42 8.90 1.16 -17.34
CA GLY A 42 8.70 0.13 -18.36
C GLY A 42 7.48 0.40 -19.23
N LEU A 43 6.35 0.76 -18.62
CA LEU A 43 5.12 1.12 -19.34
C LEU A 43 5.33 2.37 -20.20
N LEU A 44 5.95 3.42 -19.68
CA LEU A 44 6.16 4.66 -20.44
C LEU A 44 7.19 4.50 -21.57
N ALA A 45 8.24 3.70 -21.36
CA ALA A 45 9.29 3.50 -22.35
C ALA A 45 8.94 2.45 -23.40
N LEU A 46 8.25 1.38 -23.03
CA LEU A 46 7.99 0.22 -23.89
C LEU A 46 6.51 0.03 -24.23
N GLY A 47 5.58 0.66 -23.50
CA GLY A 47 4.14 0.42 -23.65
C GLY A 47 3.62 0.71 -25.05
N GLY A 48 4.09 1.79 -25.69
CA GLY A 48 3.71 2.13 -27.06
C GLY A 48 4.16 1.10 -28.12
N VAL A 49 5.19 0.29 -27.83
CA VAL A 49 5.69 -0.74 -28.74
C VAL A 49 5.08 -2.11 -28.41
N VAL A 50 5.04 -2.47 -27.13
CA VAL A 50 4.63 -3.80 -26.67
C VAL A 50 3.13 -3.97 -26.76
N MET A 51 2.37 -2.96 -26.37
CA MET A 51 0.93 -3.14 -26.18
C MET A 51 0.16 -3.26 -27.51
N PRO A 52 0.49 -2.55 -28.61
CA PRO A 52 -0.15 -2.82 -29.91
C PRO A 52 0.07 -4.26 -30.41
N LEU A 53 1.18 -4.90 -30.03
CA LEU A 53 1.43 -6.32 -30.33
C LEU A 53 0.54 -7.26 -29.50
N LEU A 54 0.12 -6.84 -28.30
CA LEU A 54 -0.71 -7.63 -27.39
C LEU A 54 -2.21 -7.40 -27.59
N PHE A 55 -2.61 -6.23 -28.12
CA PHE A 55 -4.00 -5.78 -28.25
C PHE A 55 -4.41 -5.52 -29.70
N ASP A 56 -3.86 -6.27 -30.66
CA ASP A 56 -4.23 -6.24 -32.08
C ASP A 56 -4.29 -4.83 -32.69
N GLY A 57 -3.30 -3.99 -32.37
CA GLY A 57 -3.18 -2.64 -32.93
C GLY A 57 -4.06 -1.56 -32.26
N GLN A 58 -4.77 -1.87 -31.18
CA GLN A 58 -5.42 -0.82 -30.39
C GLN A 58 -4.37 0.01 -29.64
N GLU A 59 -4.48 1.34 -29.73
CA GLU A 59 -3.70 2.24 -28.89
C GLU A 59 -4.15 2.08 -27.43
N PRO A 60 -3.29 1.54 -26.56
CA PRO A 60 -3.65 1.34 -25.18
C PRO A 60 -3.42 2.63 -24.41
N PRO A 61 -4.15 2.85 -23.31
CA PRO A 61 -3.98 4.03 -22.47
C PRO A 61 -2.72 3.88 -21.61
N VAL A 62 -1.54 3.96 -22.23
CA VAL A 62 -0.23 3.79 -21.56
C VAL A 62 -0.10 4.73 -20.36
N LEU A 63 -0.60 5.95 -20.49
CA LEU A 63 -0.62 6.92 -19.40
C LEU A 63 -1.53 6.47 -18.25
N GLY A 64 -2.72 5.95 -18.57
CA GLY A 64 -3.66 5.42 -17.60
C GLY A 64 -3.10 4.22 -16.83
N LEU A 65 -2.48 3.28 -17.54
CA LEU A 65 -1.75 2.16 -16.94
C LEU A 65 -0.61 2.63 -16.02
N ALA A 66 0.13 3.67 -16.42
CA ALA A 66 1.18 4.24 -15.58
C ALA A 66 0.59 4.87 -14.30
N VAL A 67 -0.53 5.58 -14.40
CA VAL A 67 -1.26 6.13 -13.23
C VAL A 67 -1.70 5.01 -12.29
N VAL A 68 -2.27 3.91 -12.82
CA VAL A 68 -2.66 2.75 -12.01
C VAL A 68 -1.44 2.08 -11.38
N ALA A 69 -0.32 1.96 -12.10
CA ALA A 69 0.91 1.39 -11.55
C ALA A 69 1.46 2.20 -10.36
N VAL A 70 1.34 3.53 -10.40
CA VAL A 70 1.66 4.39 -9.24
C VAL A 70 0.71 4.09 -8.07
N GLY A 71 -0.61 4.04 -8.33
CA GLY A 71 -1.60 3.69 -7.31
C GLY A 71 -1.35 2.31 -6.69
N MET A 72 -0.95 1.33 -7.51
CA MET A 72 -0.61 -0.02 -7.07
C MET A 72 0.59 -0.01 -6.11
N GLY A 73 1.63 0.80 -6.36
CA GLY A 73 2.74 0.96 -5.43
C GLY A 73 2.31 1.48 -4.05
N ALA A 74 1.39 2.45 -4.01
CA ALA A 74 0.80 2.94 -2.77
C ALA A 74 -0.07 1.87 -2.09
N HIS A 75 -0.84 1.10 -2.86
CA HIS A 75 -1.70 0.02 -2.37
C HIS A 75 -0.90 -1.14 -1.77
N LEU A 76 0.21 -1.54 -2.40
CA LEU A 76 1.12 -2.56 -1.89
C LEU A 76 1.80 -2.09 -0.59
N THR A 77 2.23 -0.82 -0.55
CA THR A 77 2.76 -0.18 0.65
C THR A 77 1.74 -0.20 1.80
N ALA A 78 0.49 0.14 1.50
CA ALA A 78 -0.63 0.01 2.43
C ALA A 78 -0.78 -1.45 2.95
N GLY A 79 -0.65 -2.46 2.09
CA GLY A 79 -0.63 -3.87 2.49
C GLY A 79 0.46 -4.18 3.53
N THR A 80 1.69 -3.70 3.32
CA THR A 80 2.78 -3.86 4.30
C THR A 80 2.46 -3.17 5.63
N LEU A 81 1.97 -1.93 5.60
CA LEU A 81 1.57 -1.18 6.79
C LEU A 81 0.41 -1.85 7.52
N ASN A 82 -0.53 -2.45 6.79
CA ASN A 82 -1.64 -3.21 7.35
C ASN A 82 -1.14 -4.43 8.14
N GLN A 83 -0.22 -5.20 7.57
CA GLN A 83 0.38 -6.35 8.28
C GLN A 83 1.11 -5.89 9.54
N ALA A 84 1.85 -4.77 9.47
CA ALA A 84 2.51 -4.18 10.62
C ALA A 84 1.53 -3.70 11.70
N ALA A 85 0.41 -3.08 11.30
CA ALA A 85 -0.64 -2.65 12.22
C ALA A 85 -1.31 -3.84 12.92
N LEU A 86 -1.58 -4.93 12.18
CA LEU A 86 -2.13 -6.16 12.75
C LEU A 86 -1.18 -6.78 13.78
N ALA A 87 0.13 -6.83 13.47
CA ALA A 87 1.15 -7.34 14.39
C ALA A 87 1.27 -6.50 15.68
N ARG A 88 0.85 -5.23 15.67
CA ARG A 88 0.87 -4.31 16.82
C ARG A 88 -0.46 -4.22 17.58
N GLY A 89 -1.43 -5.08 17.25
CA GLY A 89 -2.75 -5.09 17.91
C GLY A 89 -3.72 -4.02 17.41
N HIS A 90 -3.47 -3.41 16.24
CA HIS A 90 -4.31 -2.36 15.66
C HIS A 90 -5.23 -2.87 14.54
N ALA A 91 -5.80 -4.07 14.70
CA ALA A 91 -6.68 -4.66 13.69
C ALA A 91 -7.89 -3.77 13.36
N TRP A 92 -8.52 -3.18 14.38
CA TRP A 92 -9.72 -2.38 14.17
C TRP A 92 -9.45 -1.05 13.45
N PRO A 93 -8.46 -0.23 13.88
CA PRO A 93 -8.05 0.95 13.10
C PRO A 93 -7.62 0.64 11.66
N ALA A 94 -6.96 -0.50 11.44
CA ALA A 94 -6.55 -0.92 10.10
C ALA A 94 -7.78 -1.25 9.23
N ALA A 95 -8.73 -2.03 9.74
CA ALA A 95 -9.98 -2.35 9.04
C ALA A 95 -10.79 -1.09 8.69
N VAL A 96 -10.91 -0.15 9.65
CA VAL A 96 -11.58 1.14 9.40
C VAL A 96 -10.89 1.93 8.28
N SER A 97 -9.56 1.89 8.20
CA SER A 97 -8.83 2.58 7.12
C SER A 97 -9.19 2.02 5.74
N TRP A 98 -9.33 0.71 5.61
CA TRP A 98 -9.79 0.06 4.38
C TRP A 98 -11.23 0.42 4.04
N LEU A 99 -12.14 0.41 5.02
CA LEU A 99 -13.53 0.78 4.80
C LEU A 99 -13.66 2.24 4.36
N ILE A 100 -12.90 3.16 4.97
CA ILE A 100 -12.88 4.57 4.57
C ILE A 100 -12.38 4.71 3.13
N ALA A 101 -11.26 4.06 2.77
CA ALA A 101 -10.71 4.16 1.42
C ALA A 101 -11.65 3.53 0.38
N GLY A 102 -12.26 2.38 0.68
CA GLY A 102 -13.22 1.73 -0.19
C GLY A 102 -14.50 2.56 -0.38
N ALA A 103 -15.04 3.12 0.70
CA ALA A 103 -16.19 4.02 0.63
C ALA A 103 -15.87 5.30 -0.16
N ALA A 104 -14.68 5.88 0.05
CA ALA A 104 -14.22 7.04 -0.72
C ALA A 104 -14.12 6.73 -2.22
N PHE A 105 -13.61 5.55 -2.60
CA PHE A 105 -13.56 5.13 -4.00
C PHE A 105 -14.96 4.94 -4.60
N VAL A 106 -15.89 4.34 -3.86
CA VAL A 106 -17.29 4.21 -4.31
C VAL A 106 -17.93 5.59 -4.50
N VAL A 107 -17.76 6.50 -3.54
CA VAL A 107 -18.27 7.88 -3.65
C VAL A 107 -17.65 8.59 -4.86
N TRP A 108 -16.34 8.45 -5.09
CA TRP A 108 -15.67 8.99 -6.27
C TRP A 108 -16.30 8.49 -7.57
N MET A 109 -16.56 7.19 -7.68
CA MET A 109 -17.19 6.60 -8.86
C MET A 109 -18.64 7.05 -9.06
N LEU A 110 -19.38 7.30 -7.97
CA LEU A 110 -20.76 7.81 -8.04
C LEU A 110 -20.82 9.30 -8.40
N VAL A 111 -19.88 10.09 -7.91
CA VAL A 111 -19.77 11.52 -8.25
C VAL A 111 -19.31 11.71 -9.69
N GLY A 112 -18.40 10.84 -10.17
CA GLY A 112 -17.92 10.86 -11.56
C GLY A 112 -17.34 12.20 -11.99
N PRO A 113 -16.33 12.75 -11.29
CA PRO A 113 -15.77 14.07 -11.63
C PRO A 113 -15.05 14.12 -12.98
N ILE A 114 -14.79 12.97 -13.61
CA ILE A 114 -14.13 12.84 -14.91
C ILE A 114 -15.09 12.07 -15.83
N ASP A 115 -15.39 12.66 -17.00
CA ASP A 115 -16.37 12.13 -17.96
C ASP A 115 -15.98 10.76 -18.53
N ASP A 116 -14.69 10.56 -18.79
CA ASP A 116 -14.18 9.26 -19.23
C ASP A 116 -14.15 8.29 -18.05
N ALA A 117 -15.00 7.27 -18.09
CA ALA A 117 -15.19 6.34 -16.99
C ALA A 117 -13.91 5.56 -16.63
N LEU A 118 -13.06 5.26 -17.62
CA LEU A 118 -11.78 4.59 -17.39
C LEU A 118 -10.83 5.51 -16.64
N THR A 119 -10.56 6.71 -17.17
CA THR A 119 -9.70 7.71 -16.53
C THR A 119 -10.21 8.07 -15.14
N ASN A 120 -11.53 8.16 -14.96
CA ASN A 120 -12.15 8.40 -13.65
C ASN A 120 -11.79 7.30 -12.65
N ALA A 121 -11.85 6.03 -13.07
CA ALA A 121 -11.51 4.89 -12.23
C ALA A 121 -10.00 4.85 -11.91
N GLU A 122 -9.14 5.14 -12.89
CA GLU A 122 -7.68 5.16 -12.71
C GLU A 122 -7.25 6.22 -11.70
N VAL A 123 -7.75 7.45 -11.85
CA VAL A 123 -7.48 8.55 -10.92
C VAL A 123 -8.08 8.25 -9.55
N GLY A 124 -9.33 7.81 -9.49
CA GLY A 124 -10.02 7.48 -8.24
C GLY A 124 -9.31 6.38 -7.45
N TYR A 125 -8.89 5.30 -8.13
CA TYR A 125 -8.13 4.21 -7.54
C TYR A 125 -6.82 4.72 -6.96
N THR A 126 -6.04 5.47 -7.75
CA THR A 126 -4.74 5.97 -7.33
C THR A 126 -4.84 6.91 -6.14
N LEU A 127 -5.77 7.86 -6.14
CA LEU A 127 -6.02 8.75 -5.01
C LEU A 127 -6.41 7.98 -3.75
N CYS A 128 -7.33 7.02 -3.85
CA CYS A 128 -7.77 6.23 -2.71
C CYS A 128 -6.68 5.29 -2.19
N ALA A 129 -5.80 4.78 -3.06
CA ALA A 129 -4.64 3.98 -2.65
C ALA A 129 -3.63 4.82 -1.83
N PHE A 130 -3.35 6.06 -2.24
CA PHE A 130 -2.55 6.98 -1.43
C PHE A 130 -3.25 7.36 -0.12
N GLY A 131 -4.56 7.60 -0.16
CA GLY A 131 -5.36 7.84 1.04
C GLY A 131 -5.26 6.71 2.04
N LEU A 132 -5.45 5.47 1.59
CA LEU A 132 -5.30 4.25 2.39
C LEU A 132 -3.89 4.12 2.96
N CYS A 133 -2.86 4.30 2.14
CA CYS A 133 -1.46 4.27 2.56
C CYS A 133 -1.19 5.31 3.67
N GLY A 134 -1.71 6.54 3.52
CA GLY A 134 -1.60 7.59 4.53
C GLY A 134 -2.35 7.27 5.82
N LEU A 135 -3.56 6.70 5.74
CA LEU A 135 -4.33 6.25 6.91
C LEU A 135 -3.58 5.16 7.67
N LEU A 136 -3.09 4.13 6.98
CA LEU A 136 -2.35 3.04 7.61
C LEU A 136 -0.98 3.47 8.13
N SER A 137 -0.34 4.47 7.52
CA SER A 137 0.87 5.09 8.07
C SER A 137 0.59 5.74 9.44
N ARG A 138 -0.58 6.40 9.59
CA ARG A 138 -1.01 6.95 10.89
C ARG A 138 -1.35 5.86 11.90
N VAL A 139 -1.94 4.75 11.47
CA VAL A 139 -2.19 3.60 12.35
C VAL A 139 -0.88 2.98 12.82
N TYR A 140 0.08 2.80 11.91
CA TYR A 140 1.39 2.25 12.22
C TYR A 140 2.19 3.12 13.22
N ALA A 141 2.02 4.44 13.17
CA ALA A 141 2.65 5.37 14.12
C ALA A 141 2.07 5.31 15.55
N ARG A 142 1.00 4.56 15.80
CA ARG A 142 0.41 4.43 17.14
C ARG A 142 1.27 3.54 18.05
N PRO A 143 1.25 3.78 19.38
CA PRO A 143 1.89 2.91 20.35
C PRO A 143 1.30 1.49 20.31
N ILE A 144 2.15 0.48 20.53
CA ILE A 144 1.75 -0.93 20.54
C ILE A 144 0.73 -1.17 21.66
N VAL A 145 -0.36 -1.87 21.36
CA VAL A 145 -1.35 -2.26 22.37
C VAL A 145 -0.76 -3.34 23.28
N GLY A 146 -0.66 -3.06 24.58
CA GLY A 146 -0.19 -4.02 25.59
C GLY A 146 1.30 -3.93 25.96
N GLY A 147 2.03 -2.87 25.55
CA GLY A 147 3.37 -2.61 26.09
C GLY A 147 3.31 -2.29 27.58
N ALA A 148 3.99 -3.08 28.41
CA ALA A 148 4.10 -2.83 29.85
C ALA A 148 4.67 -1.42 30.09
N PRO A 149 4.19 -0.67 31.11
CA PRO A 149 4.84 0.56 31.52
C PRO A 149 6.31 0.25 31.84
N ALA A 150 7.23 1.07 31.32
CA ALA A 150 8.62 1.01 31.74
C ALA A 150 8.64 1.14 33.26
N VAL A 151 8.96 0.04 33.95
CA VAL A 151 9.17 0.06 35.40
C VAL A 151 10.28 1.07 35.63
N GLY A 152 9.92 2.16 36.30
CA GLY A 152 10.83 3.24 36.64
C GLY A 152 12.06 2.68 37.35
N ALA A 153 13.22 3.06 36.83
CA ALA A 153 14.41 3.22 37.63
C ALA A 153 14.13 4.42 38.55
N ASP A 154 13.65 4.15 39.76
CA ASP A 154 13.80 5.06 40.89
C ASP A 154 14.66 4.32 41.92
N ASP A 155 15.77 4.98 42.26
CA ASP A 155 16.82 4.59 43.20
C ASP A 155 16.32 4.45 44.66
#